data_AF-A0A672N565-F1
#
_entry.id   AF-A0A672N565-F1
#
_cell.length_a   1.000
_cell.length_b   1.000
_cell.length_c   1.000
_cell.angle_alpha   90.00
_cell.angle_beta   90.00
_cell.angle_gamma   90.00
#
_symmetry.space_group_name_H-M   'P 1'
#
loop_
_entity.id
_entity.type
_entity.pdbx_description
1 polymer ?
#
loop_
_entity_poly.entity_id
_entity_poly.type
_entity_poly.pdbx_seq_one_letter_code
_entity_poly.pdbx_strand_id
1 'polypeptide(L)'
;MAEQITREDALTREGYRHAGHMLFGDSSAKLFGKIPIKHIVLMQMRFDGLLGFPGGLVNPSEETLEAGLSRAPRGGGRGCACGRGQSRVLLSFSILPSADHALLHQSELKEMERAAVATATDHGLEVLGMFRVPRYFLKNGGGLPYFLSHWFISNSRAQLLSALQRCGLLSQGELEKAVRHAEQMRRTRSGDPH
;
A
#
# COMPACT_ATOMS: atom_id res chain seq x y z
N MET A 1 10.60 -0.86 16.11
CA MET A 1 11.01 -1.66 14.95
C MET A 1 10.00 -2.77 14.78
N ALA A 2 9.39 -2.92 13.60
CA ALA A 2 8.45 -4.02 13.38
C ALA A 2 9.25 -5.32 13.28
N GLU A 3 9.01 -6.25 14.20
CA GLU A 3 9.58 -7.59 14.17
C GLU A 3 9.08 -8.30 12.92
N GLN A 4 10.00 -8.69 12.05
CA GLN A 4 9.67 -9.42 10.83
C GLN A 4 9.54 -10.90 11.18
N ILE A 5 8.37 -11.48 10.92
CA ILE A 5 8.11 -12.90 11.17
C ILE A 5 7.77 -13.62 9.86
N THR A 6 7.97 -14.93 9.84
CA THR A 6 7.66 -15.76 8.68
C THR A 6 6.15 -15.85 8.46
N ARG A 7 5.73 -16.28 7.27
CA ARG A 7 4.30 -16.46 6.95
C ARG A 7 3.71 -17.56 7.83
N GLU A 8 4.46 -18.62 8.06
CA GLU A 8 4.09 -19.76 8.87
C GLU A 8 3.92 -19.32 10.33
N ASP A 9 4.86 -18.55 10.87
CA ASP A 9 4.78 -17.98 12.22
C ASP A 9 3.66 -16.94 12.35
N ALA A 10 3.30 -16.27 11.26
CA ALA A 10 2.17 -15.34 11.24
C ALA A 10 0.85 -16.08 11.41
N LEU A 11 0.66 -17.18 10.68
CA LEU A 11 -0.58 -17.96 10.67
C LEU A 11 -0.80 -18.74 11.97
N THR A 12 0.26 -19.02 12.73
CA THR A 12 0.17 -19.73 14.03
C THR A 12 -0.18 -18.82 15.19
N ARG A 13 -0.18 -17.49 15.01
CA ARG A 13 -0.45 -16.53 16.09
C ARG A 13 -1.95 -16.31 16.30
N GLU A 14 -2.46 -16.83 17.40
CA GLU A 14 -3.84 -16.59 17.84
C GLU A 14 -4.08 -15.12 18.26
N GLY A 15 -5.25 -14.59 17.92
CA GLY A 15 -5.65 -13.22 18.24
C GLY A 15 -5.10 -12.13 17.31
N TYR A 16 -4.34 -12.50 16.26
CA TYR A 16 -3.85 -11.58 15.25
C TYR A 16 -4.75 -11.57 14.01
N ARG A 17 -4.91 -10.39 13.40
CA ARG A 17 -5.61 -10.23 12.12
C ARG A 17 -4.59 -9.95 11.03
N HIS A 18 -4.81 -10.54 9.86
CA HIS A 18 -3.96 -10.33 8.69
C HIS A 18 -4.61 -9.34 7.72
N ALA A 19 -3.80 -8.46 7.14
CA ALA A 19 -4.25 -7.52 6.12
C ALA A 19 -3.10 -7.22 5.17
N GLY A 20 -3.42 -6.95 3.91
CA GLY A 20 -2.56 -6.20 2.98
C GLY A 20 -2.20 -6.90 1.67
N HIS A 21 -2.27 -6.14 0.59
CA HIS A 21 -1.63 -6.43 -0.68
C HIS A 21 -0.89 -5.22 -1.22
N MET A 22 0.27 -5.45 -1.81
CA MET A 22 0.84 -4.50 -2.75
C MET A 22 0.55 -4.99 -4.16
N LEU A 23 -0.26 -4.23 -4.90
CA LEU A 23 -0.50 -4.46 -6.32
C LEU A 23 0.47 -3.59 -7.11
N PHE A 24 1.29 -4.22 -7.95
CA PHE A 24 2.23 -3.49 -8.79
C PHE A 24 2.47 -4.18 -10.14
N GLY A 25 3.01 -3.42 -11.08
CA GLY A 25 3.24 -3.89 -12.44
C GLY A 25 3.96 -2.86 -13.29
N ASP A 26 4.50 -3.30 -14.42
CA ASP A 26 5.35 -2.47 -15.26
C ASP A 26 4.56 -1.42 -16.03
N SER A 27 5.23 -0.34 -16.40
CA SER A 27 4.66 0.77 -17.16
C SER A 27 5.72 1.46 -18.00
N SER A 28 5.47 1.53 -19.31
CA SER A 28 6.29 2.27 -20.27
C SER A 28 5.98 3.78 -20.29
N ALA A 29 5.00 4.23 -19.50
CA ALA A 29 4.55 5.62 -19.49
C ALA A 29 5.62 6.58 -18.96
N LYS A 30 5.61 7.81 -19.48
CA LYS A 30 6.51 8.90 -19.07
C LYS A 30 5.69 10.09 -18.59
N LEU A 31 5.97 10.56 -17.37
CA LEU A 31 5.45 11.84 -16.88
C LEU A 31 6.07 12.99 -17.67
N PHE A 32 5.21 13.92 -18.14
CA PHE A 32 5.58 15.04 -19.02
C PHE A 32 6.34 14.60 -20.29
N GLY A 33 6.12 13.37 -20.75
CA GLY A 33 6.83 12.77 -21.89
C GLY A 33 8.32 12.48 -21.65
N LYS A 34 8.87 12.83 -20.48
CA LYS A 34 10.33 12.81 -20.21
C LYS A 34 10.71 11.87 -19.08
N ILE A 35 9.95 11.85 -17.99
CA ILE A 35 10.33 11.17 -16.75
C ILE A 35 9.69 9.78 -16.72
N PRO A 36 10.46 8.68 -16.83
CA PRO A 36 9.89 7.34 -16.89
C PRO A 36 9.24 6.94 -15.56
N ILE A 37 8.02 6.39 -15.62
CA ILE A 37 7.30 5.87 -14.44
C ILE A 37 7.85 4.49 -14.05
N LYS A 38 8.22 3.67 -15.04
CA LYS A 38 8.77 2.30 -14.94
C LYS A 38 7.80 1.27 -14.37
N HIS A 39 7.20 1.53 -13.21
CA HIS A 39 6.19 0.64 -12.62
C HIS A 39 5.12 1.44 -11.89
N ILE A 40 3.94 0.85 -11.82
CA ILE A 40 2.78 1.35 -11.11
C ILE A 40 2.68 0.56 -9.80
N VAL A 41 2.41 1.27 -8.70
CA VAL A 41 2.04 0.66 -7.41
C VAL A 41 0.73 1.29 -7.00
N LEU A 42 -0.28 0.47 -6.69
CA LEU A 42 -1.60 0.96 -6.29
C LEU A 42 -1.75 1.02 -4.77
N MET A 43 -2.29 2.14 -4.31
CA MET A 43 -2.74 2.39 -2.95
C MET A 43 -4.10 3.10 -2.99
N GLN A 44 -4.73 3.28 -1.85
CA GLN A 44 -6.05 3.88 -1.74
C GLN A 44 -6.16 4.89 -0.60
N MET A 45 -7.01 5.90 -0.81
CA MET A 45 -7.47 6.81 0.24
C MET A 45 -8.62 6.13 0.97
N ARG A 46 -8.54 6.08 2.30
CA ARG A 46 -9.58 5.50 3.16
C ARG A 46 -10.54 6.57 3.67
N PHE A 47 -11.68 6.12 4.18
CA PHE A 47 -12.68 6.96 4.85
C PHE A 47 -12.13 7.81 6.00
N ASP A 48 -11.07 7.33 6.68
CA ASP A 48 -10.41 8.02 7.80
C ASP A 48 -9.37 9.08 7.34
N GLY A 49 -9.27 9.33 6.02
CA GLY A 49 -8.34 10.29 5.44
C GLY A 49 -6.89 9.81 5.38
N LEU A 50 -6.62 8.54 5.71
CA LEU A 50 -5.29 7.96 5.70
C LEU A 50 -5.03 7.14 4.43
N LEU A 51 -3.76 7.14 4.00
CA LEU A 51 -3.30 6.36 2.86
C LEU A 51 -3.02 4.91 3.28
N GLY A 52 -3.54 3.95 2.53
CA GLY A 52 -3.35 2.52 2.81
C GLY A 52 -3.31 1.68 1.54
N PHE A 53 -3.00 0.40 1.70
CA PHE A 53 -3.14 -0.57 0.62
C PHE A 53 -4.60 -1.02 0.48
N PRO A 54 -5.05 -1.38 -0.74
CA PRO A 54 -6.32 -2.08 -0.92
C PRO A 54 -6.28 -3.41 -0.18
N GLY A 55 -7.38 -3.72 0.52
CA GLY A 55 -7.44 -4.89 1.37
C GLY A 55 -8.45 -4.76 2.49
N GLY A 56 -8.65 -5.88 3.18
CA GLY A 56 -9.48 -5.99 4.38
C GLY A 56 -8.79 -6.89 5.40
N LEU A 57 -9.39 -6.96 6.59
CA LEU A 57 -8.96 -7.90 7.61
C LEU A 57 -9.45 -9.30 7.23
N VAL A 58 -8.55 -10.27 7.25
CA VAL A 58 -8.86 -11.68 7.03
C VAL A 58 -8.92 -12.40 8.37
N ASN A 59 -9.93 -13.25 8.56
CA ASN A 59 -10.05 -14.14 9.71
C ASN A 59 -9.62 -15.56 9.30
N PRO A 60 -8.42 -16.03 9.72
CA PRO A 60 -7.91 -17.36 9.38
C PRO A 60 -8.80 -18.52 9.84
N SER A 61 -9.64 -18.30 10.84
CA SER A 61 -10.59 -19.30 11.32
C SER A 61 -11.81 -19.48 10.41
N GLU A 62 -12.09 -18.51 9.53
CA GLU A 62 -13.26 -18.50 8.64
C GLU A 62 -12.87 -18.69 7.17
N GLU A 63 -11.73 -18.15 6.74
CA GLU A 63 -11.29 -18.20 5.35
C GLU A 63 -9.76 -18.27 5.24
N THR A 64 -9.27 -18.78 4.12
CA THR A 64 -7.83 -18.73 3.82
C THR A 64 -7.38 -17.30 3.59
N LEU A 65 -6.10 -17.04 3.85
CA LEU A 65 -5.50 -15.72 3.60
C LEU A 65 -5.79 -15.31 2.15
N GLU A 66 -5.48 -16.16 1.18
CA GLU A 66 -5.71 -15.95 -0.26
C GLU A 66 -7.16 -15.65 -0.62
N ALA A 67 -8.14 -16.34 -0.01
CA ALA A 67 -9.56 -16.13 -0.28
C ALA A 67 -10.04 -14.77 0.25
N GLY A 68 -9.70 -14.44 1.51
CA GLY A 68 -10.05 -13.15 2.12
C GLY A 68 -9.37 -11.97 1.45
N LEU A 69 -8.18 -12.21 0.94
CA LEU A 69 -7.37 -11.29 0.18
C LEU A 69 -7.89 -11.09 -1.25
N SER A 70 -8.38 -12.14 -1.92
CA SER A 70 -8.95 -12.06 -3.28
C SER A 70 -10.33 -11.41 -3.33
N ARG A 71 -11.11 -11.41 -2.23
CA ARG A 71 -12.40 -10.68 -2.15
C ARG A 71 -12.23 -9.18 -1.92
N ALA A 72 -11.14 -8.77 -1.26
CA ALA A 72 -10.99 -7.39 -0.80
C ALA A 72 -10.88 -6.34 -1.93
N PRO A 73 -10.17 -6.58 -3.05
CA PRO A 73 -10.15 -5.65 -4.19
C PRO A 73 -11.48 -5.55 -4.94
N ARG A 74 -12.41 -6.50 -4.76
CA ARG A 74 -13.69 -6.57 -5.47
C ARG A 74 -14.86 -5.91 -4.72
N GLY A 75 -14.59 -5.19 -3.62
CA GLY A 75 -15.64 -4.62 -2.75
C GLY A 75 -16.31 -5.66 -1.83
N GLY A 76 -15.73 -6.86 -1.69
CA GLY A 76 -16.26 -7.90 -0.80
C GLY A 76 -15.72 -7.85 0.63
N GLY A 77 -14.95 -6.81 0.98
CA GLY A 77 -14.40 -6.64 2.31
C GLY A 77 -15.54 -6.34 3.27
N ARG A 78 -15.93 -7.31 4.11
CA ARG A 78 -16.80 -7.01 5.25
C ARG A 78 -16.02 -6.06 6.15
N GLY A 79 -16.36 -4.78 6.13
CA GLY A 79 -15.86 -3.76 7.04
C GLY A 79 -16.07 -4.21 8.47
N CYS A 80 -15.03 -4.77 9.07
CA CYS A 80 -15.06 -5.13 10.48
C CYS A 80 -14.90 -3.83 11.25
N ALA A 81 -16.01 -3.28 11.75
CA ALA A 81 -16.03 -2.13 12.65
C ALA A 81 -14.99 -2.33 13.75
N CYS A 82 -13.96 -1.48 13.77
CA CYS A 82 -12.90 -1.55 14.77
C CYS A 82 -13.44 -1.09 16.13
N GLY A 83 -13.94 -2.03 16.93
CA GLY A 83 -14.13 -1.85 18.36
C GLY A 83 -12.78 -1.53 19.02
N ARG A 84 -12.78 -0.49 19.88
CA ARG A 84 -11.63 -0.11 20.71
C ARG A 84 -11.19 -1.30 21.57
N GLY A 85 -10.11 -1.94 21.16
CA GLY A 85 -9.42 -2.99 21.88
C GLY A 85 -8.07 -3.25 21.22
N GLN A 86 -7.02 -3.38 22.01
CA GLN A 86 -5.61 -3.37 21.60
C GLN A 86 -5.29 -4.48 20.56
N SER A 87 -5.61 -4.28 19.29
CA SER A 87 -5.32 -5.22 18.20
C SER A 87 -3.92 -4.97 17.64
N ARG A 88 -3.01 -5.92 17.86
CA ARG A 88 -1.71 -5.95 17.20
C ARG A 88 -1.92 -6.55 15.81
N VAL A 89 -1.90 -5.72 14.77
CA VAL A 89 -2.07 -6.17 13.37
C VAL A 89 -0.74 -6.69 12.86
N LEU A 90 -0.68 -7.98 12.51
CA LEU A 90 0.48 -8.56 11.88
C LEU A 90 0.24 -8.69 10.38
N LEU A 91 0.78 -7.75 9.62
CA LEU A 91 0.63 -7.77 8.18
C LEU A 91 1.62 -8.77 7.59
N SER A 92 1.11 -9.96 7.34
CA SER A 92 1.78 -10.94 6.48
C SER A 92 1.76 -10.40 5.06
N PHE A 93 2.95 -10.23 4.48
CA PHE A 93 3.05 -10.05 3.05
C PHE A 93 2.65 -11.39 2.43
N SER A 94 1.57 -11.42 1.66
CA SER A 94 1.42 -12.45 0.64
C SER A 94 2.42 -12.15 -0.48
N ILE A 95 3.71 -12.30 -0.19
CA ILE A 95 4.68 -12.69 -1.20
C ILE A 95 4.35 -14.17 -1.40
N LEU A 96 3.63 -14.46 -2.48
CA LEU A 96 3.38 -15.84 -2.89
C LEU A 96 4.71 -16.61 -2.84
N PRO A 97 4.78 -17.75 -2.13
CA PRO A 97 5.99 -18.56 -2.08
C PRO A 97 6.02 -19.44 -3.32
N SER A 98 6.30 -18.83 -4.46
CA SER A 98 6.56 -19.47 -5.76
C SER A 98 7.03 -18.35 -6.68
N ALA A 99 8.00 -18.63 -7.54
CA ALA A 99 8.49 -17.70 -8.55
C ALA A 99 7.35 -16.90 -9.19
N ASP A 100 7.58 -15.59 -9.37
CA ASP A 100 6.66 -14.58 -9.88
C ASP A 100 5.89 -13.82 -8.79
N HIS A 101 6.52 -12.73 -8.32
CA HIS A 101 5.74 -11.53 -7.99
C HIS A 101 4.71 -11.34 -9.11
N ALA A 102 3.41 -11.34 -8.83
CA ALA A 102 2.40 -11.12 -9.86
C ALA A 102 2.54 -9.69 -10.39
N LEU A 103 3.50 -9.49 -11.31
CA LEU A 103 3.67 -8.32 -12.15
C LEU A 103 2.41 -8.26 -12.99
N LEU A 104 1.42 -7.55 -12.49
CA LEU A 104 0.19 -7.33 -13.24
C LEU A 104 0.55 -6.51 -14.48
N HIS A 105 0.01 -6.88 -15.62
CA HIS A 105 0.17 -6.07 -16.81
C HIS A 105 -0.46 -4.70 -16.59
N GLN A 106 0.08 -3.66 -17.23
CA GLN A 106 -0.42 -2.30 -17.07
C GLN A 106 -1.92 -2.17 -17.36
N SER A 107 -2.46 -2.99 -18.27
CA SER A 107 -3.89 -3.03 -18.60
C SER A 107 -4.73 -3.54 -17.44
N GLU A 108 -4.26 -4.54 -16.69
CA GLU A 108 -4.96 -5.11 -15.54
C GLU A 108 -5.03 -4.08 -14.41
N LEU A 109 -3.92 -3.39 -14.12
CA LEU A 109 -3.92 -2.31 -13.12
C LEU A 109 -4.87 -1.17 -13.49
N LYS A 110 -4.92 -0.78 -14.77
CA LYS A 110 -5.88 0.23 -15.26
C LYS A 110 -7.32 -0.24 -15.17
N GLU A 111 -7.57 -1.52 -15.37
CA GLU A 111 -8.91 -2.08 -15.23
C GLU A 111 -9.34 -2.11 -13.77
N MET A 112 -8.43 -2.48 -12.85
CA MET A 112 -8.69 -2.39 -11.42
C MET A 112 -9.00 -0.96 -10.97
N GLU A 113 -8.26 0.04 -11.46
CA GLU A 113 -8.55 1.45 -11.18
C GLU A 113 -9.95 1.87 -11.68
N ARG A 114 -10.35 1.40 -12.88
CA ARG A 114 -11.69 1.67 -13.42
C ARG A 114 -12.78 0.97 -12.62
N ALA A 115 -12.61 -0.31 -12.33
CA ALA A 115 -13.56 -1.11 -11.54
C ALA A 115 -13.73 -0.58 -10.12
N ALA A 116 -12.64 -0.08 -9.51
CA ALA A 116 -12.65 0.49 -8.16
C ALA A 116 -13.52 1.74 -8.01
N VAL A 117 -13.83 2.43 -9.11
CA VAL A 117 -14.74 3.59 -9.13
C VAL A 117 -16.10 3.20 -9.69
N ALA A 118 -16.13 2.41 -10.77
CA ALA A 118 -17.37 2.13 -11.50
C ALA A 118 -18.25 1.06 -10.83
N THR A 119 -17.65 0.11 -10.10
CA THR A 119 -18.35 -1.11 -9.67
C THR A 119 -18.14 -1.48 -8.21
N ALA A 120 -17.08 -0.98 -7.57
CA ALA A 120 -16.80 -1.32 -6.18
C ALA A 120 -17.86 -0.73 -5.24
N THR A 121 -18.48 -1.58 -4.42
CA THR A 121 -19.49 -1.21 -3.43
C THR A 121 -18.97 -0.26 -2.36
N ASP A 122 -17.67 -0.34 -2.08
CA ASP A 122 -17.03 0.40 -0.99
C ASP A 122 -16.59 1.80 -1.44
N HIS A 123 -16.70 2.10 -2.74
CA HIS A 123 -16.35 3.40 -3.30
C HIS A 123 -17.27 4.50 -2.77
N GLY A 124 -16.67 5.57 -2.22
CA GLY A 124 -17.42 6.65 -1.58
C GLY A 124 -17.88 6.34 -0.15
N LEU A 125 -17.62 5.13 0.34
CA LEU A 125 -17.85 4.71 1.73
C LEU A 125 -16.50 4.49 2.42
N GLU A 126 -16.02 3.24 2.48
CA GLU A 126 -14.74 2.90 3.12
C GLU A 126 -13.52 3.32 2.30
N VAL A 127 -13.67 3.39 0.97
CA VAL A 127 -12.62 3.71 0.02
C VAL A 127 -13.00 4.97 -0.76
N LEU A 128 -12.21 6.03 -0.61
CA LEU A 128 -12.46 7.32 -1.24
C LEU A 128 -11.76 7.48 -2.60
N GLY A 129 -10.90 6.53 -2.98
CA GLY A 129 -10.30 6.49 -4.30
C GLY A 129 -8.97 5.77 -4.35
N MET A 130 -8.70 5.16 -5.50
CA MET A 130 -7.40 4.54 -5.81
C MET A 130 -6.44 5.59 -6.36
N PHE A 131 -5.15 5.44 -6.05
CA PHE A 131 -4.11 6.27 -6.63
C PHE A 131 -2.81 5.48 -6.83
N ARG A 132 -1.95 6.01 -7.70
CA ARG A 132 -0.64 5.44 -8.01
C ARG A 132 0.45 6.10 -7.18
N VAL A 133 1.35 5.32 -6.61
CA VAL A 133 2.51 5.83 -5.87
C VAL A 133 3.50 6.48 -6.88
N PRO A 134 3.83 7.77 -6.74
CA PRO A 134 4.82 8.42 -7.60
C PRO A 134 6.22 7.97 -7.17
N ARG A 135 6.92 7.22 -8.02
CA ARG A 135 8.27 6.73 -7.72
C ARG A 135 9.40 7.63 -8.20
N TYR A 136 9.09 8.57 -9.08
CA TYR A 136 10.05 9.53 -9.61
C TYR A 136 10.41 10.59 -8.56
N PHE A 137 11.56 11.22 -8.75
CA PHE A 137 12.04 12.35 -7.96
C PHE A 137 12.04 13.59 -8.84
N LEU A 138 11.31 14.61 -8.41
CA LEU A 138 11.30 15.93 -9.06
C LEU A 138 12.21 16.90 -8.31
N LYS A 139 12.47 18.06 -8.94
CA LYS A 139 13.14 19.18 -8.28
C LYS A 139 12.39 19.56 -6.99
N ASN A 140 13.12 20.02 -5.98
CA ASN A 140 12.58 20.45 -4.68
C ASN A 140 11.83 19.35 -3.89
N GLY A 141 12.10 18.07 -4.17
CA GLY A 141 11.53 16.95 -3.41
C GLY A 141 10.13 16.51 -3.85
N GLY A 142 9.63 16.98 -5.00
CA GLY A 142 8.38 16.46 -5.56
C GLY A 142 8.47 14.97 -5.96
N GLY A 143 7.32 14.31 -6.10
CA GLY A 143 7.22 12.88 -6.39
C GLY A 143 7.24 12.04 -5.12
N LEU A 144 8.08 10.99 -5.07
CA LEU A 144 8.11 10.04 -3.96
C LEU A 144 8.32 10.68 -2.58
N PRO A 145 9.26 11.64 -2.37
CA PRO A 145 9.47 12.21 -1.05
C PRO A 145 8.23 12.96 -0.54
N TYR A 146 7.59 13.76 -1.41
CA TYR A 146 6.34 14.45 -1.09
C TYR A 146 5.22 13.47 -0.77
N PHE A 147 5.10 12.39 -1.56
CA PHE A 147 4.14 11.33 -1.29
C PHE A 147 4.35 10.70 0.10
N LEU A 148 5.59 10.35 0.45
CA LEU A 148 5.93 9.77 1.75
C LEU A 148 5.75 10.71 2.94
N SER A 149 5.51 12.02 2.70
CA SER A 149 5.21 13.00 3.74
C SER A 149 3.74 12.95 4.22
N HIS A 150 2.84 12.33 3.45
CA HIS A 150 1.42 12.16 3.81
C HIS A 150 1.24 11.21 5.01
N TRP A 151 0.02 11.16 5.53
CA TRP A 151 -0.35 10.27 6.63
C TRP A 151 -0.78 8.90 6.10
N PHE A 152 -0.22 7.84 6.68
CA PHE A 152 -0.49 6.46 6.29
C PHE A 152 -1.14 5.72 7.46
N ILE A 153 -2.06 4.80 7.15
CA ILE A 153 -2.67 3.95 8.18
C ILE A 153 -1.67 2.89 8.63
N SER A 154 -1.52 2.76 9.96
CA SER A 154 -0.73 1.69 10.58
C SER A 154 0.67 1.55 9.95
N ASN A 155 1.06 0.33 9.56
CA ASN A 155 2.36 0.03 8.97
C ASN A 155 2.42 0.21 7.45
N SER A 156 1.38 0.74 6.78
CA SER A 156 1.31 0.81 5.32
C SER A 156 2.50 1.54 4.70
N ARG A 157 3.01 2.59 5.35
CA ARG A 157 4.22 3.29 4.92
C ARG A 157 5.46 2.42 4.97
N ALA A 158 5.68 1.71 6.08
CA ALA A 158 6.83 0.83 6.24
C ALA A 158 6.77 -0.36 5.26
N GLN A 159 5.57 -0.88 5.01
CA GLN A 159 5.34 -1.93 4.02
C GLN A 159 5.66 -1.48 2.61
N LEU A 160 5.20 -0.29 2.23
CA LEU A 160 5.53 0.30 0.92
C LEU A 160 7.05 0.40 0.74
N LEU A 161 7.76 0.96 1.73
CA LEU A 161 9.22 1.11 1.67
C LEU A 161 9.93 -0.25 1.54
N SER A 162 9.53 -1.21 2.37
CA SER A 162 10.07 -2.58 2.34
C SER A 162 9.83 -3.26 0.99
N ALA A 163 8.63 -3.12 0.43
CA ALA A 163 8.29 -3.73 -0.85
C ALA A 163 9.01 -3.06 -2.03
N LEU A 164 9.14 -1.73 -2.04
CA LEU A 164 9.93 -1.01 -3.04
C LEU A 164 11.39 -1.46 -3.03
N GLN A 165 11.97 -1.73 -1.86
CA GLN A 165 13.33 -2.24 -1.74
C GLN A 165 13.44 -3.69 -2.23
N ARG A 166 12.60 -4.58 -1.70
CA ARG A 166 12.68 -6.04 -1.97
C ARG A 166 12.39 -6.39 -3.42
N CYS A 167 11.48 -5.66 -4.05
CA CYS A 167 11.15 -5.87 -5.45
C CYS A 167 12.18 -5.18 -6.40
N GLY A 168 13.29 -4.66 -5.87
CA GLY A 168 14.34 -4.00 -6.67
C GLY A 168 13.85 -2.72 -7.36
N LEU A 169 12.75 -2.13 -6.88
CA LEU A 169 12.11 -0.98 -7.50
C LEU A 169 12.87 0.31 -7.19
N LEU A 170 13.48 0.40 -6.01
CA LEU A 170 14.35 1.51 -5.62
C LEU A 170 15.54 0.97 -4.84
N SER A 171 16.69 1.60 -5.02
CA SER A 171 17.88 1.31 -4.21
C SER A 171 17.70 1.80 -2.77
N GLN A 172 18.47 1.22 -1.85
CA GLN A 172 18.54 1.65 -0.45
C GLN A 172 18.80 3.16 -0.33
N GLY A 173 19.78 3.68 -1.08
CA GLY A 173 20.13 5.10 -1.04
C GLY A 173 19.04 6.03 -1.55
N GLU A 174 18.28 5.62 -2.57
CA GLU A 174 17.12 6.37 -3.06
C GLU A 174 15.99 6.42 -2.03
N LEU A 175 15.71 5.30 -1.36
CA LEU A 175 14.70 5.21 -0.30
C LEU A 175 15.09 6.07 0.91
N GLU A 176 16.32 5.97 1.39
CA GLU A 176 16.82 6.79 2.50
C GLU A 176 16.78 8.29 2.17
N LYS A 177 17.12 8.67 0.94
CA LYS A 177 16.98 10.05 0.46
C LYS A 177 15.51 10.49 0.47
N ALA A 178 14.60 9.66 -0.05
CA ALA A 178 13.17 9.98 -0.10
C ALA A 178 12.58 10.15 1.30
N VAL A 179 12.89 9.25 2.22
CA VAL A 179 12.42 9.29 3.61
C VAL A 179 12.97 10.52 4.33
N ARG A 180 14.28 10.82 4.21
CA ARG A 180 14.87 12.02 4.84
C ARG A 180 14.18 13.30 4.38
N HIS A 181 13.96 13.46 3.07
CA HIS A 181 13.25 14.62 2.52
C HIS A 181 11.80 14.68 3.02
N ALA A 182 11.09 13.55 3.09
CA ALA A 182 9.72 13.49 3.60
C ALA A 182 9.63 13.93 5.07
N GLU A 183 10.56 13.48 5.93
CA GLU A 183 10.58 13.89 7.34
C GLU A 183 10.96 15.37 7.50
N GLN A 184 11.85 15.89 6.66
CA GLN A 184 12.16 17.32 6.63
C GLN A 184 10.91 18.15 6.31
N MET A 185 10.13 17.76 5.29
CA MET A 185 8.88 18.44 4.92
C MET A 185 7.83 18.43 6.03
N ARG A 186 7.72 17.33 6.78
CA ARG A 186 6.83 17.25 7.94
C ARG A 186 7.24 18.22 9.03
N ARG A 187 8.54 18.28 9.34
CA ARG A 187 9.07 19.19 10.36
C ARG A 187 8.88 20.66 10.00
N THR A 188 9.10 21.04 8.74
CA THR A 188 8.89 22.42 8.29
C THR A 188 7.42 22.81 8.34
N ARG A 189 6.49 21.89 8.03
CA ARG A 189 5.05 22.13 8.15
C ARG A 189 4.57 22.27 9.59
N SER A 190 5.13 21.50 10.52
CA SER A 190 4.79 21.62 11.95
C SER A 190 5.26 22.92 12.60
N GLY A 191 6.17 23.65 11.96
CA GLY A 191 6.66 24.95 12.43
C GLY A 191 5.96 26.15 11.80
N ASP A 192 5.02 25.95 10.88
CA ASP A 192 4.30 27.02 10.18
C ASP A 192 2.89 27.16 10.77
N PRO A 193 2.61 28.20 11.57
CA PRO A 193 1.39 28.31 12.39
C PRO A 193 0.25 28.96 11.61
N HIS A 194 0.04 28.55 10.35
CA HIS A 194 -1.14 28.99 9.61
C HIS A 194 -2.41 28.41 10.22
#